data_AF-A0A0R3Q986-F1
#
_entry.id   AF-A0A0R3Q986-F1
#
_cell.length_a   1.000
_cell.length_b   1.000
_cell.length_c   1.000
_cell.angle_alpha   90.00
_cell.angle_beta   90.00
_cell.angle_gamma   90.00
#
_symmetry.space_group_name_H-M   'P 1'
#
loop_
_entity.id
_entity.type
_entity.pdbx_description
1 polymer ?
#
loop_
_entity_poly.entity_id
_entity_poly.type
_entity_poly.pdbx_seq_one_letter_code
_entity_poly.pdbx_strand_id
1 'polypeptide(L)'
;MKRDRNIGSFQYQVASDRLIDKMPEEEAFAVFIRLMEAYRLRELFKPAMTELGLCMFQLECLVQEQMPDLCAHFNNMGFDTSMYASSWFLALFTTTLPLELANRIMDIFLAEVILN
;
A
#
# COMPACT_ATOMS: atom_id res chain seq x y z
N MET A 1 -1.27 24.00 5.08
CA MET A 1 -0.52 23.17 6.05
C MET A 1 -1.32 22.96 7.35
N LYS A 2 -2.43 22.22 7.31
CA LYS A 2 -3.01 21.65 8.55
C LYS A 2 -2.44 20.24 8.67
N ARG A 3 -1.59 20.05 9.67
CA ARG A 3 -1.03 18.77 10.09
C ARG A 3 -2.20 17.83 10.36
N ASP A 4 -2.52 16.96 9.41
CA ASP A 4 -3.50 15.91 9.64
C ASP A 4 -2.91 14.98 10.70
N ARG A 5 -3.49 15.03 11.90
CA ARG A 5 -3.03 14.31 13.09
C ARG A 5 -3.03 12.77 12.91
N ASN A 6 -3.61 12.30 11.81
CA ASN A 6 -3.69 10.89 11.41
C ASN A 6 -2.51 10.40 10.55
N ILE A 7 -1.57 11.27 10.17
CA ILE A 7 -0.33 10.89 9.44
C ILE A 7 0.72 10.29 10.40
N GLY A 8 0.43 10.19 11.70
CA GLY A 8 1.34 9.64 12.71
C GLY A 8 1.39 8.11 12.81
N SER A 9 0.85 7.37 11.84
CA SER A 9 1.01 5.90 11.85
C SER A 9 2.46 5.55 11.47
N PHE A 10 3.08 4.64 12.23
CA PHE A 10 4.48 4.22 12.04
C PHE A 10 4.84 3.88 10.59
N GLN A 11 3.85 3.42 9.82
CA GLN A 11 4.01 2.99 8.43
C GLN A 11 4.09 4.18 7.45
N TYR A 12 3.41 5.30 7.75
CA TYR A 12 3.56 6.53 6.96
C TYR A 12 4.94 7.15 7.11
N GLN A 13 5.54 7.04 8.31
CA GLN A 13 6.89 7.54 8.55
C GLN A 13 7.91 6.80 7.67
N VAL A 14 7.83 5.47 7.60
CA VAL A 14 8.76 4.66 6.78
C VAL A 14 8.65 4.98 5.29
N ALA A 15 7.43 5.20 4.77
CA ALA A 15 7.23 5.58 3.38
C ALA A 15 7.74 7.01 3.10
N SER A 16 7.54 7.95 4.03
CA SER A 16 8.04 9.32 3.94
C SER A 16 9.56 9.38 3.99
N ASP A 17 10.19 8.67 4.93
CA ASP A 17 11.64 8.64 5.12
C ASP A 17 12.36 8.13 3.86
N ARG A 18 11.74 7.21 3.11
CA ARG A 18 12.27 6.72 1.84
C ARG A 18 12.25 7.74 0.71
N LEU A 19 11.24 8.60 0.66
CA LEU A 19 11.18 9.67 -0.34
C LEU A 19 12.22 10.75 -0.03
N ILE A 20 12.45 11.03 1.27
CA ILE A 20 13.44 12.01 1.72
C ILE A 20 14.88 11.61 1.33
N ASP A 21 15.19 10.31 1.23
CA ASP A 21 16.50 9.84 0.75
C ASP A 21 16.73 10.13 -0.76
N LYS A 22 15.65 10.39 -1.52
CA LYS A 22 15.70 10.61 -2.98
C LYS A 22 15.50 12.06 -3.40
N MET A 23 14.84 12.88 -2.59
CA MET A 23 14.51 14.26 -2.93
C MET A 23 14.44 15.16 -1.67
N PRO A 24 14.49 16.50 -1.82
CA PRO A 24 14.36 17.42 -0.69
C PRO A 24 13.08 17.17 0.10
N GLU A 25 13.13 17.35 1.43
CA GLU A 25 12.03 17.02 2.35
C GLU A 25 10.67 17.64 1.95
N GLU A 26 10.68 18.88 1.44
CA GLU A 26 9.46 19.55 0.99
C GLU A 26 8.82 18.89 -0.24
N GLU A 27 9.65 18.46 -1.20
CA GLU A 27 9.18 17.76 -2.40
C GLU A 27 8.71 16.34 -2.05
N ALA A 28 9.48 15.63 -1.21
CA ALA A 28 9.13 14.31 -0.70
C ALA A 28 7.76 14.32 -0.01
N PHE A 29 7.52 15.32 0.83
CA PHE A 29 6.25 15.46 1.54
C PHE A 29 5.09 15.83 0.61
N ALA A 30 5.30 16.71 -0.37
CA ALA A 30 4.28 17.08 -1.35
C ALA A 30 3.87 15.87 -2.22
N VAL A 31 4.86 15.12 -2.69
CA VAL A 31 4.68 13.89 -3.46
C VAL A 31 4.00 12.82 -2.62
N PHE A 32 4.40 12.63 -1.37
CA PHE A 32 3.77 11.70 -0.45
C PHE A 32 2.29 12.03 -0.22
N ILE A 33 1.94 13.30 -0.01
CA ILE A 33 0.53 13.72 0.11
C ILE A 33 -0.24 13.43 -1.17
N ARG A 34 0.33 13.75 -2.34
CA ARG A 34 -0.31 13.47 -3.64
C ARG A 34 -0.58 11.98 -3.82
N LEU A 35 0.39 11.13 -3.49
CA LEU A 35 0.27 9.67 -3.59
C LEU A 35 -0.80 9.14 -2.62
N MET A 36 -0.82 9.67 -1.39
CA MET A 36 -1.83 9.35 -0.37
C MET A 36 -3.26 9.72 -0.77
N GLU A 37 -3.44 10.83 -1.48
CA GLU A 37 -4.73 11.28 -1.99
C GLU A 37 -5.14 10.53 -3.26
N ALA A 38 -4.23 10.35 -4.23
CA ALA A 38 -4.49 9.73 -5.51
C ALA A 38 -4.88 8.25 -5.38
N TYR A 39 -4.16 7.49 -4.55
CA TYR A 39 -4.43 6.06 -4.35
C TYR A 39 -5.40 5.77 -3.20
N ARG A 40 -6.08 6.81 -2.66
CA ARG A 40 -6.99 6.69 -1.50
C ARG A 40 -6.36 5.94 -0.32
N LEU A 41 -5.03 5.95 -0.20
CA LEU A 41 -4.31 5.23 0.86
C LEU A 41 -4.75 5.68 2.25
N ARG A 42 -5.12 6.95 2.40
CA ARG A 42 -5.71 7.48 3.64
C ARG A 42 -6.94 6.69 4.10
N GLU A 43 -7.67 6.09 3.19
CA GLU A 43 -8.91 5.36 3.49
C GLU A 43 -8.66 3.90 3.89
N LEU A 44 -7.53 3.31 3.48
CA LEU A 44 -7.07 2.00 3.97
C LEU A 44 -6.78 2.00 5.48
N PHE A 45 -6.41 3.16 6.04
CA PHE A 45 -6.12 3.32 7.48
C PHE A 45 -7.26 3.94 8.28
N LYS A 46 -8.44 4.17 7.69
CA LYS A 46 -9.63 4.57 8.46
C LYS A 46 -10.02 3.42 9.41
N PRO A 47 -10.50 3.71 10.64
CA PRO A 47 -10.79 2.67 11.65
C PRO A 47 -11.84 1.64 11.21
N ALA A 48 -12.64 1.93 10.18
CA ALA A 48 -13.58 0.98 9.60
C ALA A 48 -12.93 -0.04 8.65
N MET A 49 -11.67 0.17 8.23
CA MET A 49 -10.89 -0.66 7.29
C MET A 49 -11.67 -1.16 6.05
N THR A 50 -12.69 -0.42 5.64
CA THR A 50 -13.65 -0.85 4.61
C THR A 50 -12.97 -0.95 3.25
N GLU A 51 -12.08 0.00 2.93
CA GLU A 51 -11.29 -0.03 1.70
C GLU A 51 -10.22 -1.13 1.72
N LEU A 52 -9.62 -1.42 2.89
CA LEU A 52 -8.71 -2.56 3.03
C LEU A 52 -9.45 -3.86 2.74
N GLY A 53 -10.65 -4.05 3.28
CA GLY A 53 -11.49 -5.21 3.00
C GLY A 53 -11.85 -5.33 1.52
N LEU A 54 -12.14 -4.22 0.84
CA LEU A 54 -12.38 -4.20 -0.60
C LEU A 54 -11.13 -4.62 -1.39
N CYS A 55 -9.96 -4.10 -1.05
CA CYS A 55 -8.69 -4.50 -1.68
C CYS A 55 -8.39 -6.00 -1.44
N MET A 56 -8.67 -6.53 -0.25
CA MET A 56 -8.53 -7.96 0.04
C MET A 56 -9.45 -8.79 -0.84
N PHE A 57 -10.71 -8.38 -0.98
CA PHE A 57 -11.68 -9.07 -1.82
C PHE A 57 -11.25 -9.05 -3.30
N GLN A 58 -10.78 -7.90 -3.79
CA GLN A 58 -10.22 -7.78 -5.14
C GLN A 58 -9.01 -8.69 -5.34
N LEU A 59 -8.10 -8.74 -4.37
CA LEU A 59 -6.94 -9.63 -4.43
C LEU A 59 -7.37 -11.10 -4.43
N GLU A 60 -8.35 -11.47 -3.61
CA GLU A 60 -8.89 -12.82 -3.56
C GLU A 60 -9.49 -13.24 -4.91
N CYS A 61 -10.29 -12.38 -5.54
CA CYS A 61 -10.81 -12.63 -6.88
C CYS A 61 -9.69 -12.78 -7.92
N LEU A 62 -8.66 -11.95 -7.86
CA LEU A 62 -7.50 -12.04 -8.77
C LEU A 62 -6.72 -13.35 -8.57
N VAL A 63 -6.50 -13.77 -7.33
CA VAL A 63 -5.84 -15.05 -7.02
C VAL A 63 -6.70 -16.21 -7.50
N GLN A 64 -8.03 -16.13 -7.34
CA GLN A 64 -8.94 -17.15 -7.85
C GLN A 64 -8.90 -17.24 -9.38
N GLU A 65 -8.83 -16.11 -10.09
CA GLU A 65 -8.82 -16.06 -11.55
C GLU A 65 -7.48 -16.51 -12.14
N GLN A 66 -6.35 -16.06 -11.56
CA GLN A 66 -5.01 -16.35 -12.09
C GLN A 66 -4.38 -17.62 -11.53
N MET A 67 -4.72 -18.02 -10.30
CA MET A 67 -4.12 -19.15 -9.58
C MET A 67 -5.21 -19.96 -8.83
N PRO A 68 -6.16 -20.58 -9.55
CA PRO A 68 -7.30 -21.28 -8.95
C PRO A 68 -6.88 -22.44 -8.05
N ASP A 69 -5.81 -23.17 -8.38
CA ASP A 69 -5.30 -24.29 -7.57
C ASP A 69 -4.77 -23.81 -6.21
N LEU A 70 -4.09 -22.66 -6.18
CA LEU A 70 -3.58 -22.05 -4.95
C LEU A 70 -4.75 -21.52 -4.10
N CYS A 71 -5.73 -20.87 -4.74
CA CYS A 71 -6.94 -20.39 -4.07
C CYS A 71 -7.70 -21.55 -3.41
N ALA A 72 -7.90 -22.67 -4.14
CA ALA A 72 -8.55 -23.86 -3.59
C ALA A 72 -7.76 -24.46 -2.41
N HIS A 73 -6.43 -24.45 -2.47
CA HIS A 73 -5.58 -24.92 -1.39
C HIS A 73 -5.71 -24.05 -0.13
N PHE A 74 -5.69 -22.72 -0.27
CA PHE A 74 -5.91 -21.79 0.84
C PHE A 74 -7.31 -21.93 1.45
N ASN A 75 -8.34 -22.04 0.62
CA ASN A 75 -9.71 -22.25 1.09
C ASN A 75 -9.87 -23.57 1.86
N ASN A 76 -9.25 -24.65 1.39
CA ASN A 76 -9.27 -25.95 2.07
C ASN A 76 -8.55 -25.92 3.44
N MET A 77 -7.58 -25.02 3.61
CA MET A 77 -6.89 -24.80 4.89
C MET A 77 -7.57 -23.77 5.79
N GLY A 78 -8.65 -23.12 5.33
CA GLY A 78 -9.30 -22.02 6.05
C GLY A 78 -8.41 -20.77 6.15
N PHE A 79 -7.56 -20.54 5.14
CA PHE A 79 -6.60 -19.45 5.11
C PHE A 79 -7.19 -18.25 4.37
N ASP A 80 -7.63 -17.24 5.11
CA ASP A 80 -8.18 -16.02 4.51
C ASP A 80 -7.09 -15.15 3.88
N THR A 81 -7.42 -14.50 2.77
CA THR A 81 -6.53 -13.54 2.07
C THR A 81 -6.02 -12.43 3.01
N SER A 82 -6.85 -12.00 3.94
CA SER A 82 -6.51 -11.00 4.96
C SER A 82 -5.36 -11.44 5.88
N MET A 83 -5.13 -12.74 6.08
CA MET A 83 -4.11 -13.25 7.00
C MET A 83 -2.68 -13.03 6.49
N TYR A 84 -2.47 -13.02 5.17
CA TYR A 84 -1.15 -12.79 4.58
C TYR A 84 -1.04 -11.41 3.90
N ALA A 85 -2.10 -10.96 3.23
CA ALA A 85 -2.05 -9.74 2.43
C ALA A 85 -2.25 -8.45 3.24
N SER A 86 -2.85 -8.50 4.44
CA SER A 86 -3.03 -7.31 5.29
C SER A 86 -1.72 -6.54 5.51
N SER A 87 -0.64 -7.26 5.79
CA SER A 87 0.69 -6.68 5.96
C SER A 87 1.22 -5.99 4.70
N TRP A 88 0.89 -6.51 3.51
CA TRP A 88 1.35 -5.98 2.23
C TRP A 88 0.70 -4.64 1.90
N PHE A 89 -0.62 -4.55 2.07
CA PHE A 89 -1.37 -3.31 1.82
C PHE A 89 -1.07 -2.24 2.86
N LEU A 90 -0.94 -2.62 4.14
CA LEU A 90 -0.62 -1.68 5.21
C LEU A 90 0.80 -1.13 5.06
N ALA A 91 1.76 -1.97 4.70
CA ALA A 91 3.14 -1.54 4.53
C ALA A 91 3.45 -1.00 3.12
N LEU A 92 2.46 -0.89 2.23
CA LEU A 92 2.67 -0.53 0.81
C LEU A 92 3.78 -1.37 0.16
N PHE A 93 3.89 -2.64 0.55
CA PHE A 93 4.97 -3.56 0.14
C PHE A 93 6.40 -3.09 0.50
N THR A 94 6.56 -1.97 1.22
CA THR A 94 7.87 -1.35 1.50
C THR A 94 8.70 -2.12 2.52
N THR A 95 8.06 -2.85 3.44
CA THR A 95 8.74 -3.63 4.50
C THR A 95 8.89 -5.11 4.14
N THR A 96 8.12 -5.61 3.19
CA THR A 96 8.12 -7.03 2.79
C THR A 96 9.01 -7.29 1.58
N LEU A 97 9.26 -6.28 0.74
CA LEU A 97 10.11 -6.39 -0.45
C LEU A 97 11.52 -5.83 -0.20
N PRO A 98 12.55 -6.36 -0.90
CA PRO A 98 13.89 -5.77 -0.91
C PRO A 98 13.83 -4.29 -1.30
N LEU A 99 14.69 -3.48 -0.68
CA LEU A 99 14.72 -2.02 -0.84
C LEU A 99 14.70 -1.59 -2.31
N GLU A 100 15.46 -2.26 -3.18
CA GLU A 100 15.50 -1.95 -4.62
C GLU A 100 14.17 -2.17 -5.32
N LEU A 101 13.45 -3.25 -5.01
CA LEU A 101 12.18 -3.56 -5.65
C LEU A 101 11.08 -2.59 -5.18
N ALA A 102 11.08 -2.28 -3.89
CA ALA A 102 10.13 -1.33 -3.35
C ALA A 102 10.37 0.10 -3.88
N ASN A 103 11.61 0.49 -4.14
CA ASN A 103 11.93 1.75 -4.83
C ASN A 103 11.37 1.75 -6.27
N ARG A 104 11.55 0.67 -7.03
CA ARG A 104 10.99 0.58 -8.40
C ARG A 104 9.46 0.64 -8.42
N ILE A 105 8.81 -0.01 -7.45
CA ILE A 105 7.35 0.04 -7.32
C ILE A 105 6.89 1.47 -7.00
N MET A 106 7.59 2.17 -6.09
CA MET A 106 7.35 3.59 -5.82
C MET A 106 7.55 4.44 -7.07
N ASP A 107 8.60 4.22 -7.86
CA ASP A 107 8.85 4.95 -9.11
C ASP A 107 7.71 4.77 -10.12
N ILE A 108 7.14 3.57 -10.23
CA ILE A 108 5.98 3.30 -11.09
C ILE A 108 4.74 4.02 -10.56
N PHE A 109 4.47 3.93 -9.27
CA PHE A 109 3.33 4.64 -8.66
C PHE A 109 3.45 6.16 -8.83
N LEU A 110 4.66 6.71 -8.73
CA LEU A 110 4.96 8.11 -8.96
C LEU A 110 4.77 8.50 -10.42
N ALA A 111 5.26 7.68 -11.35
CA ALA A 111 5.06 7.90 -12.78
C ALA A 111 3.57 7.92 -13.14
N GLU A 112 2.76 6.99 -12.62
CA GLU A 112 1.32 6.96 -12.86
C GLU A 112 0.57 8.16 -12.25
N VAL A 113 1.01 8.67 -11.09
CA VAL A 113 0.42 9.86 -10.44
C VAL A 113 0.81 11.16 -11.14
N ILE A 114 2.03 11.26 -11.68
CA ILE A 114 2.49 12.46 -12.38
C ILE A 114 1.89 12.55 -13.79
N LEU A 115 1.54 11.42 -14.40
CA LEU A 115 0.98 11.34 -15.76
C LEU A 115 -0.55 11.46 -15.82
N ASN A 116 -1.27 11.47 -14.69
CA ASN A 116 -2.72 11.70 -14.58
C ASN A 116 -3.03 13.02 -13.87
#